data_AF-A0A7G8IWE2-F1
#
_entry.id   AF-A0A7G8IWE2-F1
#
_cell.length_a   1.000
_cell.length_b   1.000
_cell.length_c   1.000
_cell.angle_alpha   90.00
_cell.angle_beta   90.00
_cell.angle_gamma   90.00
#
_symmetry.space_group_name_H-M   'P 1'
#
loop_
_entity.id
_entity.type
_entity.pdbx_description
1 polymer ?
#
loop_
_entity_poly.entity_id
_entity_poly.type
_entity_poly.pdbx_seq_one_letter_code
_entity_poly.pdbx_strand_id
1 'polypeptide(L)'
;MSSDTALVAAINQLRQERNAVILAHYYQEPEIQDIADFIGDSLELSRKAANTDADVIVFCGVHFMAETAKILSPEKIVVLPDIDAGCSLADDCPADEFASFRESHPDHLVVSYINCTAAVKAQSDLICTSSNAVDLVKQLPEEQPVLFAPDRNLGRWVERQSGRELTLWPGRCFVHETFSEEALIKLKLDHPDAEVIAHPECQENLLDLADFIGSTSKLLVHSETSDCDTFIVVTEPGILHQMKQRVPEKTLLDVPGLDGCSCNACPYMRMNSLEKLRDCLETLSPQITMEESIRSKAEAPIRRMLEMSK
;
A
#
# COMPACT_ATOMS: atom_id res chain seq x y z
N MET A 1 22.05 -23.03 -16.70
CA MET A 1 21.19 -21.91 -16.32
C MET A 1 20.46 -22.34 -15.05
N SER A 2 20.42 -21.54 -13.99
CA SER A 2 19.59 -21.87 -12.83
C SER A 2 18.11 -21.89 -13.25
N SER A 3 17.26 -22.58 -12.49
CA SER A 3 15.80 -22.55 -12.68
C SER A 3 15.27 -21.12 -12.79
N ASP A 4 15.81 -20.23 -11.97
CA ASP A 4 15.31 -18.87 -11.81
C ASP A 4 15.68 -18.00 -13.03
N THR A 5 16.86 -18.23 -13.63
CA THR A 5 17.24 -17.53 -14.87
C THR A 5 16.31 -17.92 -16.02
N ALA A 6 15.92 -19.20 -16.10
CA ALA A 6 14.99 -19.67 -17.13
C ALA A 6 13.57 -19.11 -16.89
N LEU A 7 13.14 -19.01 -15.64
CA LEU A 7 11.84 -18.46 -15.25
C LEU A 7 11.74 -16.97 -15.59
N VAL A 8 12.75 -16.18 -15.21
CA VAL A 8 12.82 -14.74 -15.55
C VAL A 8 12.87 -14.53 -17.07
N ALA A 9 13.59 -15.36 -17.81
CA ALA A 9 13.60 -15.30 -19.27
C ALA A 9 12.21 -15.57 -19.87
N ALA A 10 11.48 -16.56 -19.36
CA ALA A 10 10.12 -16.85 -19.79
C ALA A 10 9.15 -15.70 -19.50
N ILE A 11 9.21 -15.11 -18.30
CA ILE A 11 8.42 -13.92 -17.93
C ILE A 11 8.70 -12.76 -18.89
N ASN A 12 9.98 -12.50 -19.17
CA ASN A 12 10.41 -11.44 -20.08
C ASN A 12 9.89 -11.66 -21.51
N GLN A 13 9.90 -12.90 -22.00
CA GLN A 13 9.33 -13.24 -23.31
C GLN A 13 7.81 -13.02 -23.31
N LEU A 14 7.10 -13.57 -22.33
CA LEU A 14 5.65 -13.47 -22.26
C LEU A 14 5.16 -12.02 -22.13
N ARG A 15 5.81 -11.17 -21.32
CA ARG A 15 5.41 -9.76 -21.21
C ARG A 15 5.54 -9.00 -22.53
N GLN A 16 6.52 -9.34 -23.37
CA GLN A 16 6.66 -8.75 -24.70
C GLN A 16 5.55 -9.26 -25.64
N GLU A 17 5.29 -10.56 -25.66
CA GLU A 17 4.24 -11.17 -26.49
C GLU A 17 2.83 -10.65 -26.14
N ARG A 18 2.60 -10.32 -24.88
CA ARG A 18 1.31 -9.82 -24.37
C ARG A 18 1.20 -8.29 -24.34
N ASN A 19 2.25 -7.55 -24.72
CA ASN A 19 2.34 -6.11 -24.47
C ASN A 19 1.93 -5.78 -23.02
N ALA A 20 2.55 -6.47 -22.06
CA ALA A 20 2.22 -6.40 -20.65
C ALA A 20 3.18 -5.50 -19.87
N VAL A 21 2.66 -4.82 -18.85
CA VAL A 21 3.44 -4.12 -17.83
C VAL A 21 3.31 -4.84 -16.49
N ILE A 22 4.43 -5.03 -15.80
CA ILE A 22 4.49 -5.62 -14.46
C ILE A 22 4.61 -4.48 -13.45
N LEU A 23 3.58 -4.29 -12.64
CA LEU A 23 3.54 -3.31 -11.56
C LEU A 23 3.72 -4.04 -10.22
N ALA A 24 4.70 -3.66 -9.41
CA ALA A 24 4.98 -4.30 -8.12
C ALA A 24 4.89 -3.30 -6.96
N HIS A 25 4.28 -3.73 -5.85
CA HIS A 25 4.38 -3.00 -4.59
C HIS A 25 5.75 -3.21 -3.95
N TYR A 26 6.22 -2.23 -3.17
CA TYR A 26 7.45 -2.32 -2.39
C TYR A 26 7.53 -3.51 -1.42
N TYR A 27 6.41 -4.15 -1.11
CA TYR A 27 6.33 -5.25 -0.15
C TYR A 27 6.42 -6.63 -0.81
N GLN A 28 6.59 -6.68 -2.13
CA GLN A 28 6.79 -7.93 -2.87
C GLN A 28 8.14 -8.56 -2.54
N GLU A 29 8.30 -9.84 -2.90
CA GLU A 29 9.62 -10.49 -2.82
C GLU A 29 10.66 -9.79 -3.70
N PRO A 30 11.94 -9.74 -3.28
CA PRO A 30 13.03 -9.13 -4.05
C PRO A 30 13.06 -9.54 -5.52
N GLU A 31 12.87 -10.82 -5.79
CA GLU A 31 12.86 -11.40 -7.13
C GLU A 31 11.72 -10.91 -8.03
N ILE A 32 10.55 -10.57 -7.46
CA ILE A 32 9.45 -9.93 -8.18
C ILE A 32 9.76 -8.46 -8.40
N GLN A 33 10.29 -7.78 -7.37
CA GLN A 33 10.68 -6.37 -7.48
C GLN A 33 11.72 -6.17 -8.60
N ASP A 34 12.74 -7.02 -8.65
CA ASP A 34 13.87 -6.90 -9.59
C ASP A 34 13.48 -7.04 -11.08
N ILE A 35 12.32 -7.65 -11.36
CA ILE A 35 11.82 -7.83 -12.74
C ILE A 35 10.64 -6.91 -13.10
N ALA A 36 10.10 -6.17 -12.13
CA ALA A 36 8.96 -5.29 -12.35
C ALA A 36 9.35 -4.12 -13.27
N ASP A 37 8.43 -3.71 -14.14
CA ASP A 37 8.60 -2.51 -14.97
C ASP A 37 8.46 -1.23 -14.15
N PHE A 38 7.68 -1.29 -13.07
CA PHE A 38 7.54 -0.21 -12.11
C PHE A 38 7.32 -0.75 -10.69
N ILE A 39 8.01 -0.14 -9.73
CA ILE A 39 7.91 -0.44 -8.30
C ILE A 39 7.49 0.84 -7.59
N GLY A 40 6.47 0.77 -6.74
CA GLY A 40 5.99 1.97 -6.05
C GLY A 40 5.04 1.69 -4.89
N ASP A 41 4.61 2.78 -4.25
CA ASP A 41 3.51 2.74 -3.29
C ASP A 41 2.14 2.71 -4.01
N SER A 42 1.04 2.64 -3.25
CA SER A 42 -0.30 2.56 -3.83
C SER A 42 -0.69 3.76 -4.70
N LEU A 43 -0.19 4.97 -4.40
CA LEU A 43 -0.50 6.17 -5.17
C LEU A 43 0.23 6.16 -6.51
N GLU A 44 1.52 5.84 -6.48
CA GLU A 44 2.36 5.76 -7.67
C GLU A 44 1.89 4.66 -8.62
N LEU A 45 1.56 3.48 -8.08
CA LEU A 45 1.04 2.35 -8.86
C LEU A 45 -0.32 2.69 -9.49
N SER A 46 -1.20 3.40 -8.77
CA SER A 46 -2.47 3.89 -9.32
C SER A 46 -2.26 4.83 -10.51
N ARG A 47 -1.29 5.76 -10.41
CA ARG A 47 -0.93 6.65 -11.53
C ARG A 47 -0.38 5.87 -12.71
N LYS A 48 0.46 4.87 -12.49
CA LYS A 48 1.02 4.05 -13.57
C LYS A 48 -0.03 3.19 -14.25
N ALA A 49 -0.93 2.58 -13.49
CA ALA A 49 -2.05 1.83 -14.02
C ALA A 49 -2.98 2.70 -14.89
N ALA A 50 -3.22 3.96 -14.51
CA ALA A 50 -4.06 4.88 -15.27
C ALA A 50 -3.42 5.37 -16.59
N ASN A 51 -2.09 5.46 -16.64
CA ASN A 51 -1.36 6.11 -17.75
C ASN A 51 -0.57 5.14 -18.65
N THR A 52 -0.64 3.83 -18.42
CA THR A 52 0.06 2.85 -19.25
C THR A 52 -0.62 2.63 -20.60
N ASP A 53 0.18 2.40 -21.64
CA ASP A 53 -0.25 2.02 -22.99
C ASP A 53 -0.21 0.49 -23.21
N ALA A 54 0.19 -0.28 -22.19
CA ALA A 54 0.18 -1.74 -22.21
C ALA A 54 -1.26 -2.29 -22.31
N ASP A 55 -1.44 -3.41 -23.01
CA ASP A 55 -2.74 -4.09 -23.13
C ASP A 55 -3.07 -4.90 -21.86
N VAL A 56 -2.02 -5.37 -21.18
CA VAL A 56 -2.11 -6.20 -19.98
C VAL A 56 -1.36 -5.53 -18.82
N ILE A 57 -1.99 -5.46 -17.65
CA ILE A 57 -1.36 -5.07 -16.40
C ILE A 57 -1.27 -6.32 -15.52
N VAL A 58 -0.05 -6.77 -15.22
CA VAL A 58 0.15 -7.73 -14.14
C VAL A 58 0.45 -6.97 -12.87
N PHE A 59 -0.44 -7.07 -11.90
CA PHE A 59 -0.35 -6.33 -10.65
C PHE A 59 0.18 -7.24 -9.54
N CYS A 60 1.48 -7.19 -9.27
CA CYS A 60 2.13 -7.89 -8.17
C CYS A 60 1.92 -7.10 -6.87
N GLY A 61 0.77 -7.32 -6.25
CA GLY A 61 0.36 -6.68 -5.00
C GLY A 61 -0.77 -7.47 -4.34
N VAL A 62 -1.79 -6.78 -3.88
CA VAL A 62 -2.99 -7.37 -3.27
C VAL A 62 -4.25 -6.99 -4.03
N HIS A 63 -5.34 -7.72 -3.79
CA HIS A 63 -6.59 -7.70 -4.54
C HIS A 63 -7.14 -6.29 -4.78
N PHE A 64 -7.28 -5.47 -3.73
CA PHE A 64 -7.83 -4.12 -3.87
C PHE A 64 -6.97 -3.19 -4.75
N MET A 65 -5.66 -3.44 -4.84
CA MET A 65 -4.76 -2.65 -5.68
C MET A 65 -4.97 -3.02 -7.16
N ALA A 66 -5.11 -4.31 -7.43
CA ALA A 66 -5.46 -4.81 -8.76
C ALA A 66 -6.88 -4.36 -9.17
N GLU A 67 -7.85 -4.32 -8.25
CA GLU A 67 -9.16 -3.68 -8.46
C GLU A 67 -9.01 -2.21 -8.83
N THR A 68 -8.15 -1.47 -8.14
CA THR A 68 -7.89 -0.05 -8.43
C THR A 68 -7.31 0.13 -9.84
N ALA A 69 -6.37 -0.73 -10.25
CA ALA A 69 -5.86 -0.73 -11.61
C ALA A 69 -6.97 -1.01 -12.63
N LYS A 70 -7.87 -1.96 -12.35
CA LYS A 70 -9.02 -2.27 -13.21
C LYS A 70 -10.04 -1.13 -13.29
N ILE A 71 -10.28 -0.42 -12.19
CA ILE A 71 -11.15 0.77 -12.15
C ILE A 71 -10.62 1.87 -13.06
N LEU A 72 -9.30 2.13 -13.00
CA LEU A 72 -8.63 3.19 -13.75
C LEU A 72 -8.34 2.83 -15.21
N SER A 73 -8.26 1.53 -15.53
CA SER A 73 -8.02 0.99 -16.87
C SER A 73 -9.09 -0.07 -17.23
N PRO A 74 -10.37 0.34 -17.42
CA PRO A 74 -11.50 -0.57 -17.62
C PRO A 74 -11.34 -1.51 -18.81
N GLU A 75 -10.76 -1.04 -19.91
CA GLU A 75 -10.60 -1.81 -21.15
C GLU A 75 -9.42 -2.78 -21.11
N LYS A 76 -8.47 -2.59 -20.18
CA LYS A 76 -7.26 -3.40 -20.10
C LYS A 76 -7.52 -4.72 -19.38
N ILE A 77 -6.72 -5.72 -19.72
CA ILE A 77 -6.67 -6.97 -18.94
C ILE A 77 -5.82 -6.69 -17.70
N VAL A 78 -6.38 -6.91 -16.51
CA VAL A 78 -5.66 -6.77 -15.24
C VAL A 78 -5.65 -8.13 -14.57
N VAL A 79 -4.46 -8.66 -14.32
CA VAL A 79 -4.26 -9.96 -13.67
C VAL A 79 -3.44 -9.79 -12.40
N LEU A 80 -3.70 -10.66 -11.42
CA LEU A 80 -3.06 -10.68 -10.12
C LEU A 80 -2.48 -12.09 -9.92
N PRO A 81 -1.18 -12.28 -9.64
CA PRO A 81 -0.59 -13.62 -9.52
C PRO A 81 -1.33 -14.56 -8.57
N ASP A 82 -1.88 -14.04 -7.48
CA ASP A 82 -2.73 -14.80 -6.58
C ASP A 82 -4.01 -14.02 -6.21
N ILE A 83 -5.17 -14.54 -6.61
CA ILE A 83 -6.46 -13.87 -6.34
C ILE A 83 -6.78 -13.81 -4.84
N ASP A 84 -6.21 -14.72 -4.04
CA ASP A 84 -6.40 -14.78 -2.59
C ASP A 84 -5.45 -13.83 -1.84
N ALA A 85 -4.60 -13.07 -2.56
CA ALA A 85 -3.76 -12.01 -1.98
C ALA A 85 -4.63 -10.84 -1.48
N GLY A 86 -5.29 -11.03 -0.34
CA GLY A 86 -6.20 -10.07 0.29
C GLY A 86 -5.50 -8.95 1.07
N CYS A 87 -6.24 -8.31 1.98
CA CYS A 87 -5.71 -7.32 2.90
C CYS A 87 -6.61 -7.22 4.12
N SER A 88 -6.01 -7.35 5.30
CA SER A 88 -6.74 -7.27 6.57
C SER A 88 -7.53 -5.98 6.74
N LEU A 89 -7.03 -4.85 6.26
CA LEU A 89 -7.76 -3.58 6.27
C LEU A 89 -9.00 -3.59 5.38
N ALA A 90 -8.94 -4.24 4.23
CA ALA A 90 -10.08 -4.37 3.34
C ALA A 90 -11.11 -5.34 3.91
N ASP A 91 -10.66 -6.41 4.56
CA ASP A 91 -11.51 -7.41 5.21
C ASP A 91 -12.18 -6.85 6.48
N ASP A 92 -11.47 -6.02 7.25
CA ASP A 92 -11.96 -5.33 8.45
C ASP A 92 -12.97 -4.22 8.15
N CYS A 93 -13.26 -3.93 6.88
CA CYS A 93 -14.25 -2.94 6.46
C CYS A 93 -15.23 -3.49 5.42
N PRO A 94 -16.12 -4.42 5.79
CA PRO A 94 -17.13 -4.95 4.89
C PRO A 94 -18.05 -3.85 4.36
N ALA A 95 -18.40 -3.91 3.07
CA ALA A 95 -19.13 -2.85 2.40
C ALA A 95 -20.53 -2.56 3.00
N ASP A 96 -21.22 -3.59 3.50
CA ASP A 96 -22.57 -3.46 4.08
C ASP A 96 -22.53 -2.84 5.49
N GLU A 97 -21.51 -3.21 6.28
CA GLU A 97 -21.29 -2.61 7.60
C GLU A 97 -20.81 -1.16 7.46
N PHE A 98 -19.95 -0.89 6.48
CA PHE A 98 -19.53 0.46 6.13
C PHE A 98 -20.71 1.34 5.68
N ALA A 99 -21.64 0.79 4.89
CA ALA A 99 -22.86 1.49 4.50
C ALA A 99 -23.67 1.91 5.73
N SER A 100 -23.87 0.98 6.67
CA SER A 100 -24.59 1.24 7.93
C SER A 100 -23.88 2.31 8.79
N PHE A 101 -22.55 2.29 8.80
CA PHE A 101 -21.76 3.30 9.50
C PHE A 101 -21.86 4.67 8.84
N ARG A 102 -21.90 4.75 7.50
CA ARG A 102 -22.16 6.01 6.78
C ARG A 102 -23.58 6.54 7.04
N GLU A 103 -24.57 5.66 7.09
CA GLU A 103 -25.97 6.04 7.38
C GLU A 103 -26.15 6.64 8.78
N SER A 104 -25.32 6.23 9.75
CA SER A 104 -25.30 6.87 11.08
C SER A 104 -24.54 8.21 11.12
N HIS A 105 -23.86 8.57 10.03
CA HIS A 105 -23.09 9.81 9.87
C HIS A 105 -23.43 10.52 8.54
N PRO A 106 -24.71 10.85 8.26
CA PRO A 106 -25.16 11.29 6.94
C PRO A 106 -24.56 12.62 6.47
N ASP A 107 -24.11 13.45 7.42
CA ASP A 107 -23.49 14.75 7.14
C ASP A 107 -21.97 14.66 6.95
N HIS A 108 -21.35 13.48 7.01
CA HIS A 108 -19.89 13.36 6.87
C HIS A 108 -19.46 13.24 5.41
N LEU A 109 -18.36 13.88 5.04
CA LEU A 109 -17.59 13.50 3.87
C LEU A 109 -16.83 12.21 4.16
N VAL A 110 -16.95 11.24 3.27
CA VAL A 110 -16.28 9.96 3.40
C VAL A 110 -14.94 9.98 2.69
N VAL A 111 -13.86 9.92 3.48
CA VAL A 111 -12.48 9.76 3.00
C VAL A 111 -12.02 8.34 3.31
N SER A 112 -11.91 7.52 2.28
CA SER A 112 -11.44 6.14 2.45
C SER A 112 -10.00 6.00 1.97
N TYR A 113 -9.15 5.41 2.80
CA TYR A 113 -7.85 4.92 2.41
C TYR A 113 -7.99 3.85 1.32
N ILE A 114 -7.07 3.84 0.36
CA ILE A 114 -7.11 2.99 -0.82
C ILE A 114 -7.17 1.49 -0.49
N ASN A 115 -6.73 1.10 0.70
CA ASN A 115 -6.73 -0.25 1.27
C ASN A 115 -8.15 -0.69 1.71
N CYS A 116 -9.11 -0.61 0.78
CA CYS A 116 -10.49 -1.05 0.96
C CYS A 116 -11.02 -1.66 -0.34
N THR A 117 -12.13 -2.40 -0.30
CA THR A 117 -12.72 -3.01 -1.49
C THR A 117 -13.24 -1.97 -2.49
N ALA A 118 -13.39 -2.34 -3.78
CA ALA A 118 -14.06 -1.50 -4.77
C ALA A 118 -15.47 -1.04 -4.33
N ALA A 119 -16.19 -1.88 -3.57
CA ALA A 119 -17.50 -1.55 -3.04
C ALA A 119 -17.46 -0.44 -1.97
N VAL A 120 -16.45 -0.41 -1.09
CA VAL A 120 -16.23 0.71 -0.15
C VAL A 120 -15.80 1.96 -0.91
N LYS A 121 -14.94 1.83 -1.91
CA LYS A 121 -14.56 2.96 -2.78
C LYS A 121 -15.77 3.59 -3.46
N ALA A 122 -16.71 2.78 -3.96
CA ALA A 122 -17.96 3.24 -4.56
C ALA A 122 -18.92 3.97 -3.60
N GLN A 123 -18.68 3.86 -2.29
CA GLN A 123 -19.44 4.54 -1.24
C GLN A 123 -18.73 5.78 -0.67
N SER A 124 -17.55 6.13 -1.20
CA SER A 124 -16.66 7.18 -0.69
C SER A 124 -16.72 8.45 -1.54
N ASP A 125 -16.50 9.61 -0.92
CA ASP A 125 -16.42 10.91 -1.60
C ASP A 125 -15.02 11.23 -2.10
N LEU A 126 -14.01 10.64 -1.45
CA LEU A 126 -12.60 10.80 -1.76
C LEU A 126 -11.81 9.55 -1.35
N ILE A 127 -10.90 9.10 -2.21
CA ILE A 127 -9.88 8.11 -1.82
C ILE A 127 -8.60 8.83 -1.38
N CYS A 128 -7.87 8.25 -0.45
CA CYS A 128 -6.53 8.71 -0.08
C CYS A 128 -5.54 7.56 0.02
N THR A 129 -4.27 7.90 0.21
CA THR A 129 -3.15 6.99 0.51
C THR A 129 -2.39 7.53 1.71
N SER A 130 -1.52 6.73 2.34
CA SER A 130 -0.62 7.23 3.39
C SER A 130 0.29 8.38 2.90
N SER A 131 0.51 8.50 1.60
CA SER A 131 1.34 9.55 0.98
C SER A 131 0.66 10.93 0.95
N ASN A 132 -0.68 11.00 0.88
CA ASN A 132 -1.42 12.23 0.63
C ASN A 132 -2.61 12.49 1.58
N ALA A 133 -2.93 11.57 2.51
CA ALA A 133 -4.12 11.68 3.35
C ALA A 133 -4.21 12.98 4.15
N VAL A 134 -3.10 13.43 4.75
CA VAL A 134 -3.04 14.71 5.50
C VAL A 134 -3.34 15.90 4.60
N ASP A 135 -2.68 15.97 3.44
CA ASP A 135 -2.82 17.09 2.52
C ASP A 135 -4.22 17.13 1.91
N LEU A 136 -4.82 15.96 1.63
CA LEU A 136 -6.19 15.86 1.15
C LEU A 136 -7.21 16.30 2.19
N VAL A 137 -7.07 15.86 3.44
CA VAL A 137 -7.98 16.25 4.53
C VAL A 137 -7.90 17.75 4.82
N LYS A 138 -6.71 18.36 4.75
CA LYS A 138 -6.53 19.82 4.87
C LYS A 138 -7.21 20.62 3.75
N GLN A 139 -7.41 20.03 2.57
CA GLN A 139 -8.08 20.68 1.44
C GLN A 139 -9.62 20.58 1.50
N LEU A 140 -10.17 19.75 2.38
CA LEU A 140 -11.62 19.62 2.54
C LEU A 140 -12.21 20.82 3.30
N PRO A 141 -13.48 21.19 3.06
CA PRO A 141 -14.13 22.27 3.80
C PRO A 141 -14.03 22.08 5.32
N GLU A 142 -13.59 23.12 6.03
CA GLU A 142 -13.29 23.04 7.48
C GLU A 142 -14.51 22.67 8.33
N GLU A 143 -15.69 23.22 8.00
CA GLU A 143 -16.93 22.98 8.76
C GLU A 143 -17.56 21.60 8.48
N GLN A 144 -17.11 20.91 7.44
CA GLN A 144 -17.69 19.63 7.04
C GLN A 144 -17.04 18.49 7.83
N PRO A 145 -17.78 17.69 8.61
CA PRO A 145 -17.21 16.57 9.34
C PRO A 145 -16.72 15.49 8.36
N VAL A 146 -15.68 14.75 8.74
CA VAL A 146 -15.06 13.72 7.89
C VAL A 146 -15.10 12.38 8.59
N LEU A 147 -15.55 11.38 7.85
CA LEU A 147 -15.48 9.97 8.20
C LEU A 147 -14.27 9.39 7.50
N PHE A 148 -13.36 8.77 8.27
CA PHE A 148 -12.13 8.19 7.75
C PHE A 148 -12.11 6.67 7.95
N ALA A 149 -11.81 5.93 6.89
CA ALA A 149 -11.81 4.47 6.90
C ALA A 149 -10.71 3.87 6.00
N PRO A 150 -10.35 2.59 6.13
CA PRO A 150 -10.70 1.72 7.25
C PRO A 150 -9.66 1.75 8.37
N ASP A 151 -8.48 2.36 8.16
CA ASP A 151 -7.40 2.32 9.13
C ASP A 151 -7.53 3.44 10.19
N ARG A 152 -7.78 3.05 11.43
CA ARG A 152 -7.90 3.98 12.56
C ARG A 152 -6.56 4.62 12.97
N ASN A 153 -5.43 3.94 12.78
CA ASN A 153 -4.12 4.46 13.17
C ASN A 153 -3.69 5.56 12.19
N LEU A 154 -3.83 5.31 10.90
CA LEU A 154 -3.66 6.33 9.86
C LEU A 154 -4.64 7.48 10.10
N GLY A 155 -5.91 7.17 10.41
CA GLY A 155 -6.91 8.19 10.74
C GLY A 155 -6.49 9.09 11.90
N ARG A 156 -6.03 8.54 13.02
CA ARG A 156 -5.50 9.31 14.17
C ARG A 156 -4.28 10.14 13.80
N TRP A 157 -3.38 9.58 13.01
CA TRP A 157 -2.22 10.33 12.52
C TRP A 157 -2.66 11.51 11.65
N VAL A 158 -3.61 11.31 10.73
CA VAL A 158 -4.18 12.37 9.90
C VAL A 158 -4.88 13.43 10.75
N GLU A 159 -5.66 13.03 11.76
CA GLU A 159 -6.32 13.92 12.72
C GLU A 159 -5.30 14.89 13.36
N ARG A 160 -4.20 14.35 13.89
CA ARG A 160 -3.11 15.14 14.51
C ARG A 160 -2.42 16.07 13.53
N GLN A 161 -2.04 15.57 12.36
CA GLN A 161 -1.27 16.34 11.38
C GLN A 161 -2.09 17.38 10.63
N SER A 162 -3.40 17.15 10.50
CA SER A 162 -4.34 18.08 9.88
C SER A 162 -4.97 19.07 10.87
N GLY A 163 -5.01 18.72 12.17
CA GLY A 163 -5.72 19.49 13.18
C GLY A 163 -7.24 19.39 13.06
N ARG A 164 -7.75 18.45 12.26
CA ARG A 164 -9.19 18.22 12.06
C ARG A 164 -9.63 16.98 12.83
N GLU A 165 -10.72 17.08 13.59
CA GLU A 165 -11.38 15.93 14.21
C GLU A 165 -12.01 15.01 13.14
N LEU A 166 -11.82 13.69 13.27
CA LEU A 166 -12.29 12.69 12.33
C LEU A 166 -13.12 11.60 13.03
N THR A 167 -14.17 11.15 12.38
CA THR A 167 -14.92 9.94 12.78
C THR A 167 -14.25 8.73 12.15
N LEU A 168 -13.66 7.86 12.97
CA LEU A 168 -12.80 6.77 12.48
C LEU A 168 -13.53 5.42 12.44
N TRP A 169 -13.43 4.72 11.31
CA TRP A 169 -13.73 3.29 11.24
C TRP A 169 -12.69 2.50 12.06
N PRO A 170 -13.09 1.50 12.87
CA PRO A 170 -12.21 0.89 13.86
C PRO A 170 -11.27 -0.23 13.31
N GLY A 171 -10.98 -0.24 12.01
CA GLY A 171 -10.11 -1.22 11.35
C GLY A 171 -8.62 -0.94 11.54
N ARG A 172 -7.78 -1.94 11.24
CA ARG A 172 -6.31 -1.83 11.38
C ARG A 172 -5.54 -2.81 10.51
N CYS A 173 -4.32 -2.45 10.15
CA CYS A 173 -3.38 -3.39 9.55
C CYS A 173 -2.73 -4.24 10.65
N PHE A 174 -2.95 -5.56 10.66
CA PHE A 174 -2.30 -6.41 11.67
C PHE A 174 -0.77 -6.38 11.58
N VAL A 175 -0.19 -6.20 10.39
CA VAL A 175 1.27 -6.12 10.22
C VAL A 175 1.85 -4.95 11.00
N HIS A 176 1.16 -3.80 10.99
CA HIS A 176 1.60 -2.61 11.70
C HIS A 176 1.17 -2.57 13.17
N GLU A 177 0.33 -3.53 13.61
CA GLU A 177 0.02 -3.76 15.02
C GLU A 177 0.90 -4.83 15.70
N THR A 178 1.70 -5.59 14.94
CA THR A 178 2.53 -6.67 15.50
C THR A 178 3.94 -6.23 15.89
N PHE A 179 4.34 -4.97 15.66
CA PHE A 179 5.67 -4.48 16.05
C PHE A 179 5.83 -4.43 17.58
N SER A 180 6.97 -4.91 18.07
CA SER A 180 7.29 -4.89 19.50
C SER A 180 7.90 -3.54 19.92
N GLU A 181 7.20 -2.81 20.78
CA GLU A 181 7.73 -1.58 21.39
C GLU A 181 8.99 -1.84 22.21
N GLU A 182 9.04 -2.96 22.97
CA GLU A 182 10.23 -3.35 23.74
C GLU A 182 11.43 -3.59 22.82
N ALA A 183 11.22 -4.28 21.69
CA ALA A 183 12.29 -4.52 20.73
C ALA A 183 12.77 -3.22 20.06
N LEU A 184 11.84 -2.30 19.73
CA LEU A 184 12.19 -0.99 19.19
C LEU A 184 13.01 -0.17 20.19
N ILE A 185 12.59 -0.11 21.46
CA ILE A 185 13.34 0.58 22.52
C ILE A 185 14.73 -0.03 22.67
N LYS A 186 14.84 -1.36 22.66
CA LYS A 186 16.13 -2.04 22.71
C LYS A 186 17.02 -1.68 21.53
N LEU A 187 16.50 -1.66 20.31
CA LEU A 187 17.26 -1.24 19.12
C LEU A 187 17.71 0.22 19.23
N LYS A 188 16.87 1.14 19.73
CA LYS A 188 17.29 2.53 20.00
C LYS A 188 18.41 2.62 21.06
N LEU A 189 18.41 1.75 22.06
CA LEU A 189 19.48 1.70 23.08
C LEU A 189 20.78 1.13 22.53
N ASP A 190 20.70 0.10 21.68
CA ASP A 190 21.85 -0.55 21.04
C ASP A 190 22.44 0.35 19.92
N HIS A 191 21.60 1.19 19.31
CA HIS A 191 21.94 2.11 18.21
C HIS A 191 21.44 3.54 18.50
N PRO A 192 22.08 4.28 19.42
CA PRO A 192 21.59 5.59 19.88
C PRO A 192 21.62 6.69 18.80
N ASP A 193 22.45 6.53 17.78
CA ASP A 193 22.56 7.46 16.66
C ASP A 193 21.63 7.11 15.48
N ALA A 194 20.84 6.02 15.61
CA ALA A 194 19.93 5.59 14.54
C ALA A 194 18.62 6.39 14.53
N GLU A 195 18.19 6.79 13.34
CA GLU A 195 16.85 7.37 13.14
C GLU A 195 15.79 6.26 13.04
N VAL A 196 14.72 6.40 13.81
CA VAL A 196 13.54 5.53 13.71
C VAL A 196 12.60 6.10 12.67
N ILE A 197 12.30 5.32 11.63
CA ILE A 197 11.41 5.74 10.55
C ILE A 197 10.20 4.77 10.50
N ALA A 198 8.99 5.31 10.59
CA ALA A 198 7.79 4.51 10.82
C ALA A 198 6.64 4.81 9.85
N HIS A 199 5.87 3.78 9.52
CA HIS A 199 4.65 3.95 8.73
C HIS A 199 3.49 4.45 9.60
N PRO A 200 2.63 5.40 9.15
CA PRO A 200 1.53 5.93 9.96
C PRO A 200 0.40 4.93 10.27
N GLU A 201 0.46 3.71 9.75
CA GLU A 201 -0.44 2.60 10.15
C GLU A 201 0.00 1.96 11.50
N CYS A 202 1.20 2.27 11.99
CA CYS A 202 1.68 1.79 13.28
C CYS A 202 0.89 2.37 14.46
N GLN A 203 0.94 1.66 15.57
CA GLN A 203 0.35 2.10 16.83
C GLN A 203 1.04 3.37 17.37
N GLU A 204 0.29 4.19 18.09
CA GLU A 204 0.75 5.48 18.59
C GLU A 204 2.02 5.41 19.45
N ASN A 205 2.10 4.43 20.35
CA ASN A 205 3.28 4.19 21.18
C ASN A 205 4.57 3.96 20.36
N LEU A 206 4.45 3.40 19.16
CA LEU A 206 5.59 3.25 18.23
C LEU A 206 5.87 4.54 17.47
N LEU A 207 4.81 5.25 17.05
CA LEU A 207 4.95 6.53 16.34
C LEU A 207 5.58 7.61 17.23
N ASP A 208 5.31 7.61 18.54
CA ASP A 208 5.92 8.53 19.50
C ASP A 208 7.45 8.31 19.65
N LEU A 209 7.95 7.14 19.26
CA LEU A 209 9.38 6.81 19.24
C LEU A 209 10.04 7.10 17.89
N ALA A 210 9.27 7.48 16.86
CA ALA A 210 9.74 7.70 15.51
C ALA A 210 10.29 9.12 15.31
N ASP A 211 11.43 9.20 14.62
CA ASP A 211 12.07 10.44 14.21
C ASP A 211 11.49 10.95 12.88
N PHE A 212 10.98 10.04 12.03
CA PHE A 212 10.25 10.36 10.82
C PHE A 212 9.06 9.41 10.60
N ILE A 213 7.91 9.97 10.21
CA ILE A 213 6.69 9.20 9.93
C ILE A 213 6.22 9.50 8.51
N GLY A 214 6.02 8.46 7.70
CA GLY A 214 5.60 8.63 6.31
C GLY A 214 5.16 7.33 5.63
N SER A 215 4.58 7.47 4.44
CA SER A 215 4.32 6.34 3.56
C SER A 215 5.60 5.64 3.14
N THR A 216 5.49 4.42 2.62
CA THR A 216 6.65 3.61 2.19
C THR A 216 7.60 4.37 1.25
N SER A 217 7.07 5.11 0.28
CA SER A 217 7.87 5.96 -0.63
C SER A 217 8.56 7.10 0.11
N LYS A 218 7.87 7.76 1.07
CA LYS A 218 8.47 8.81 1.91
C LYS A 218 9.56 8.27 2.81
N LEU A 219 9.41 7.07 3.38
CA LEU A 219 10.46 6.42 4.19
C LEU A 219 11.72 6.16 3.34
N LEU A 220 11.53 5.65 2.12
CA LEU A 220 12.63 5.41 1.17
C LEU A 220 13.36 6.70 0.79
N VAL A 221 12.62 7.75 0.44
CA VAL A 221 13.20 9.07 0.13
C VAL A 221 13.90 9.68 1.34
N HIS A 222 13.34 9.53 2.54
CA HIS A 222 13.97 10.02 3.77
C HIS A 222 15.29 9.28 4.05
N SER A 223 15.36 7.97 3.85
CA SER A 223 16.63 7.23 4.05
C SER A 223 17.71 7.65 3.04
N GLU A 224 17.34 8.09 1.84
CA GLU A 224 18.26 8.65 0.83
C GLU A 224 18.75 10.07 1.18
N THR A 225 17.87 10.90 1.74
CA THR A 225 18.11 12.34 1.89
C THR A 225 18.59 12.75 3.28
N SER A 226 18.31 11.96 4.32
CA SER A 226 18.84 12.18 5.66
C SER A 226 20.36 11.92 5.70
N ASP A 227 21.08 12.70 6.49
CA ASP A 227 22.52 12.52 6.74
C ASP A 227 22.81 11.36 7.72
N CYS A 228 21.78 10.71 8.28
CA CYS A 228 21.96 9.58 9.19
C CYS A 228 22.46 8.33 8.43
N ASP A 229 23.38 7.59 9.07
CA ASP A 229 23.99 6.37 8.55
C ASP A 229 23.22 5.10 8.94
N THR A 230 22.37 5.16 9.97
CA THR A 230 21.67 3.99 10.52
C THR A 230 20.18 4.28 10.69
N PHE A 231 19.31 3.43 10.14
CA PHE A 231 17.87 3.55 10.27
C PHE A 231 17.26 2.32 10.92
N ILE A 232 16.34 2.53 11.85
CA ILE A 232 15.43 1.50 12.36
C ILE A 232 14.11 1.64 11.61
N VAL A 233 13.78 0.67 10.78
CA VAL A 233 12.67 0.73 9.81
C VAL A 233 11.45 0.00 10.37
N VAL A 234 10.42 0.77 10.73
CA VAL A 234 9.17 0.28 11.33
C VAL A 234 8.06 0.24 10.27
N THR A 235 8.19 -0.71 9.34
CA THR A 235 7.16 -1.07 8.36
C THR A 235 7.42 -2.48 7.80
N GLU A 236 6.62 -2.95 6.85
CA GLU A 236 6.80 -4.27 6.22
C GLU A 236 8.20 -4.40 5.58
N PRO A 237 8.94 -5.50 5.86
CA PRO A 237 10.37 -5.63 5.54
C PRO A 237 10.72 -5.69 4.05
N GLY A 238 9.76 -5.89 3.14
CA GLY A 238 9.99 -5.89 1.70
C GLY A 238 10.56 -4.57 1.17
N ILE A 239 10.28 -3.44 1.84
CA ILE A 239 10.88 -2.14 1.47
C ILE A 239 12.40 -2.13 1.62
N LEU A 240 12.94 -2.96 2.52
CA LEU A 240 14.38 -3.02 2.81
C LEU A 240 15.18 -3.42 1.57
N HIS A 241 14.58 -4.17 0.64
CA HIS A 241 15.24 -4.50 -0.63
C HIS A 241 15.55 -3.25 -1.44
N GLN A 242 14.55 -2.39 -1.68
CA GLN A 242 14.75 -1.12 -2.38
C GLN A 242 15.64 -0.17 -1.59
N MET A 243 15.47 -0.07 -0.27
CA MET A 243 16.33 0.78 0.55
C MET A 243 17.80 0.35 0.42
N LYS A 244 18.11 -0.94 0.53
CA LYS A 244 19.48 -1.46 0.35
C LYS A 244 20.06 -1.19 -1.04
N GLN A 245 19.23 -1.20 -2.09
CA GLN A 245 19.68 -0.85 -3.44
C GLN A 245 20.00 0.63 -3.59
N ARG A 246 19.25 1.52 -2.92
CA ARG A 246 19.41 2.97 -3.05
C ARG A 246 20.46 3.57 -2.10
N VAL A 247 20.60 3.01 -0.91
CA VAL A 247 21.56 3.44 0.12
C VAL A 247 22.41 2.26 0.62
N PRO A 248 23.22 1.63 -0.26
CA PRO A 248 23.99 0.42 0.08
C PRO A 248 25.03 0.62 1.18
N GLU A 249 25.46 1.86 1.41
CA GLU A 249 26.41 2.25 2.46
C GLU A 249 25.77 2.38 3.85
N LYS A 250 24.44 2.50 3.92
CA LYS A 250 23.72 2.76 5.16
C LYS A 250 23.28 1.46 5.85
N THR A 251 23.20 1.51 7.18
CA THR A 251 22.73 0.39 7.99
C THR A 251 21.22 0.47 8.15
N LEU A 252 20.51 -0.58 7.74
CA LEU A 252 19.05 -0.66 7.80
C LEU A 252 18.65 -1.82 8.71
N LEU A 253 18.04 -1.49 9.85
CA LEU A 253 17.63 -2.42 10.89
C LEU A 253 16.12 -2.64 10.82
N ASP A 254 15.67 -3.88 10.71
CA ASP A 254 14.26 -4.24 10.86
C ASP A 254 13.89 -4.38 12.34
N VAL A 255 12.62 -4.10 12.65
CA VAL A 255 12.09 -4.32 14.00
C VAL A 255 11.32 -5.65 14.04
N PRO A 256 11.66 -6.58 14.95
CA PRO A 256 10.94 -7.83 15.08
C PRO A 256 9.52 -7.61 15.62
N GLY A 257 8.64 -8.57 15.35
CA GLY A 257 7.29 -8.59 15.89
C GLY A 257 7.24 -9.00 17.36
N LEU A 258 6.05 -8.96 17.96
CA LEU A 258 5.78 -9.32 19.35
C LEU A 258 6.29 -10.72 19.73
N ASP A 259 6.29 -11.67 18.79
CA ASP A 259 6.76 -13.04 19.00
C ASP A 259 8.31 -13.16 18.93
N GLY A 260 9.04 -12.05 18.79
CA GLY A 260 10.51 -12.03 18.67
C GLY A 260 11.05 -12.50 17.32
N CYS A 261 10.17 -12.76 16.36
CA CYS A 261 10.50 -13.06 14.95
C CYS A 261 10.36 -11.80 14.09
N SER A 262 11.18 -11.62 13.05
CA SER A 262 10.95 -10.64 11.96
C SER A 262 9.72 -10.96 11.07
N CYS A 263 8.69 -11.57 11.66
CA CYS A 263 7.48 -12.06 11.02
C CYS A 263 6.46 -10.94 10.71
N ASN A 264 6.88 -9.67 10.69
CA ASN A 264 6.07 -8.53 10.24
C ASN A 264 5.98 -8.45 8.71
N ALA A 265 6.27 -9.56 8.03
CA ALA A 265 6.07 -9.70 6.59
C ALA A 265 4.58 -9.91 6.31
N CYS A 266 4.02 -9.13 5.37
CA CYS A 266 2.61 -9.26 5.03
C CYS A 266 2.36 -10.59 4.30
N PRO A 267 1.66 -11.58 4.88
CA PRO A 267 1.47 -12.89 4.26
C PRO A 267 0.73 -12.80 2.92
N TYR A 268 -0.17 -11.83 2.74
CA TYR A 268 -0.87 -11.62 1.47
C TYR A 268 0.06 -11.14 0.36
N MET A 269 0.99 -10.22 0.66
CA MET A 269 1.98 -9.76 -0.34
C MET A 269 2.89 -10.90 -0.80
N ARG A 270 3.17 -11.86 0.10
CA ARG A 270 4.02 -13.04 -0.11
C ARG A 270 3.32 -14.19 -0.84
N MET A 271 2.03 -14.04 -1.16
CA MET A 271 1.31 -15.03 -1.97
C MET A 271 1.72 -15.01 -3.44
N ASN A 272 2.20 -13.86 -3.93
CA ASN A 272 2.74 -13.74 -5.27
C ASN A 272 4.12 -14.41 -5.36
N SER A 273 4.35 -15.16 -6.44
CA SER A 273 5.66 -15.76 -6.75
C SER A 273 5.99 -15.57 -8.23
N LEU A 274 7.25 -15.79 -8.61
CA LEU A 274 7.66 -15.74 -10.02
C LEU A 274 6.92 -16.78 -10.88
N GLU A 275 6.63 -17.96 -10.36
CA GLU A 275 5.87 -18.99 -11.07
C GLU A 275 4.45 -18.54 -11.35
N LYS A 276 3.77 -17.98 -10.33
CA LYS A 276 2.41 -17.44 -10.49
C LYS A 276 2.37 -16.26 -11.44
N LEU A 277 3.39 -15.38 -11.39
CA LEU A 277 3.55 -14.27 -12.33
C LEU A 277 3.71 -14.76 -13.78
N ARG A 278 4.56 -15.77 -14.02
CA ARG A 278 4.67 -16.43 -15.34
C ARG A 278 3.31 -16.99 -15.78
N ASP A 279 2.64 -17.74 -14.91
CA ASP A 279 1.37 -18.40 -15.23
C ASP A 279 0.27 -17.37 -15.54
N CYS A 280 0.27 -16.23 -14.85
CA CYS A 280 -0.56 -15.08 -15.15
C CYS A 280 -0.33 -14.52 -16.55
N LEU A 281 0.92 -14.35 -16.96
CA LEU A 281 1.25 -13.84 -18.30
C LEU A 281 0.91 -14.85 -19.41
N GLU A 282 1.08 -16.14 -19.12
CA GLU A 282 0.76 -17.22 -20.06
C GLU A 282 -0.75 -17.33 -20.29
N THR A 283 -1.53 -17.37 -19.20
CA THR A 283 -2.97 -17.68 -19.22
C THR A 283 -3.89 -16.46 -19.18
N LEU A 284 -3.36 -15.28 -18.82
CA LEU A 284 -4.12 -14.07 -18.51
C LEU A 284 -5.15 -14.28 -17.39
N SER A 285 -4.80 -15.12 -16.41
CA SER A 285 -5.64 -15.51 -15.29
C SER A 285 -4.80 -15.67 -14.00
N PRO A 286 -5.35 -15.38 -12.81
CA PRO A 286 -6.71 -14.87 -12.56
C PRO A 286 -6.85 -13.40 -12.95
N GLN A 287 -7.95 -13.10 -13.62
CA GLN A 287 -8.26 -11.76 -14.12
C GLN A 287 -9.20 -11.04 -13.14
N ILE A 288 -8.89 -9.77 -12.86
CA ILE A 288 -9.78 -8.88 -12.13
C ILE A 288 -10.95 -8.50 -13.03
N THR A 289 -12.15 -8.86 -12.60
CA THR A 289 -13.41 -8.50 -13.24
C THR A 289 -14.27 -7.75 -12.24
N MET A 290 -15.13 -6.86 -12.74
CA MET A 290 -15.92 -5.97 -11.90
C MET A 290 -17.19 -5.57 -12.63
N GLU A 291 -18.29 -5.42 -11.88
CA GLU A 291 -19.50 -4.81 -12.42
C GLU A 291 -19.27 -3.33 -12.74
N GLU A 292 -19.71 -2.89 -13.93
CA GLU A 292 -19.56 -1.50 -14.37
C GLU A 292 -20.22 -0.49 -13.41
N SER A 293 -21.31 -0.91 -12.76
CA SER A 293 -22.04 -0.12 -11.76
C SER A 293 -21.17 0.24 -10.55
N ILE A 294 -20.35 -0.71 -10.06
CA ILE A 294 -19.41 -0.51 -8.95
C ILE A 294 -18.20 0.26 -9.45
N ARG A 295 -17.65 -0.14 -10.61
CA ARG A 295 -16.47 0.48 -11.21
C ARG A 295 -16.65 1.98 -11.41
N SER A 296 -17.74 2.38 -12.06
CA SER A 296 -18.02 3.79 -12.36
C SER A 296 -18.16 4.63 -11.10
N LYS A 297 -18.79 4.09 -10.04
CA LYS A 297 -18.91 4.78 -8.74
C LYS A 297 -17.58 4.89 -8.01
N ALA A 298 -16.75 3.83 -8.05
CA ALA A 298 -15.44 3.82 -7.41
C ALA A 298 -14.40 4.70 -8.14
N GLU A 299 -14.58 4.93 -9.44
CA GLU A 299 -13.67 5.74 -10.25
C GLU A 299 -13.63 7.20 -9.82
N ALA A 300 -14.78 7.83 -9.58
CA ALA A 300 -14.88 9.25 -9.25
C ALA A 300 -14.01 9.67 -8.04
N PRO A 301 -14.08 9.01 -6.87
CA PRO A 301 -13.27 9.38 -5.71
C PRO A 301 -11.78 9.07 -5.91
N ILE A 302 -11.41 8.07 -6.72
CA ILE A 302 -10.00 7.81 -7.07
C ILE A 302 -9.46 8.89 -8.01
N ARG A 303 -10.21 9.29 -9.05
CA ARG A 303 -9.77 10.37 -9.95
C ARG A 303 -9.60 11.68 -9.19
N ARG A 304 -10.55 11.99 -8.29
CA ARG A 304 -10.46 13.15 -7.41
C ARG A 304 -9.19 13.13 -6.56
N MET A 305 -8.84 11.98 -5.98
CA MET A 305 -7.56 11.80 -5.27
C MET A 305 -6.37 12.17 -6.16
N LEU A 306 -6.30 11.62 -7.38
CA LEU A 306 -5.20 11.85 -8.31
C LEU A 306 -5.08 13.32 -8.74
N GLU A 307 -6.22 13.99 -8.93
CA GLU A 307 -6.29 15.40 -9.30
C GLU A 307 -5.83 16.34 -8.17
N MET A 308 -6.22 16.04 -6.93
CA MET A 308 -5.88 16.84 -5.74
C MET A 308 -4.47 16.58 -5.19
N SER A 309 -3.78 15.55 -5.69
CA SER A 309 -2.44 15.16 -5.23
C SER A 309 -1.32 15.65 -6.18
N LYS A 310 -1.57 16.75 -6.90
CA LYS A 310 -0.62 17.33 -7.86
C LYS A 310 0.38 18.28 -7.20
#